data_AF-A0A940X596-F1
#
_entry.id   AF-A0A940X596-F1
#
_cell.length_a   1.000
_cell.length_b   1.000
_cell.length_c   1.000
_cell.angle_alpha   90.00
_cell.angle_beta   90.00
_cell.angle_gamma   90.00
#
_symmetry.space_group_name_H-M   'P 1'
#
loop_
_entity.id
_entity.type
_entity.pdbx_description
1 polymer ?
#
loop_
_entity_poly.entity_id
_entity_poly.type
_entity_poly.pdbx_seq_one_letter_code
_entity_poly.pdbx_strand_id
1 'polypeptide(L)'
;MAAIVETLQDVCLLAERMPGISILGSDVSTSEARIRVLSSGAEAIGILQWLASSANATIDPCLAPPADTEIEQVIVARVLPRDGLALGELQILGIHIVWHLHKIGAMNGPDANVLLHKWGATPVGA
;
A
#
# COMPACT_ATOMS: atom_id res chain seq x y z
N MET A 1 4.14 -1.54 -19.08
CA MET A 1 5.29 -1.63 -18.16
C MET A 1 5.57 -0.31 -17.45
N ALA A 2 5.76 0.81 -18.15
CA ALA A 2 5.99 2.12 -17.52
C ALA A 2 4.94 2.52 -16.45
N ALA A 3 3.65 2.43 -16.76
CA ALA A 3 2.57 2.78 -15.82
C ALA A 3 2.55 1.90 -14.54
N ILE A 4 2.96 0.64 -14.67
CA ILE A 4 3.06 -0.28 -13.52
C ILE A 4 4.20 0.17 -12.60
N VAL A 5 5.36 0.49 -13.17
CA VAL A 5 6.53 0.96 -12.40
C VAL A 5 6.21 2.28 -11.70
N GLU A 6 5.57 3.23 -12.39
CA GLU A 6 5.15 4.51 -11.80
C GLU A 6 4.20 4.28 -10.61
N THR A 7 3.18 3.44 -10.78
CA THR A 7 2.23 3.16 -9.70
C THR A 7 2.89 2.45 -8.52
N LEU A 8 3.80 1.51 -8.79
CA LEU A 8 4.56 0.84 -7.73
C LEU A 8 5.42 1.84 -6.94
N GLN A 9 6.07 2.78 -7.63
CA GLN A 9 6.85 3.83 -6.99
C GLN A 9 5.96 4.74 -6.11
N ASP A 10 4.80 5.17 -6.63
CA ASP A 10 3.84 5.95 -5.85
C ASP A 10 3.40 5.20 -4.58
N VAL A 11 3.07 3.90 -4.70
CA VAL A 11 2.67 3.06 -3.57
C VAL A 11 3.80 2.93 -2.55
N CYS A 12 5.05 2.74 -2.98
CA CYS A 12 6.20 2.66 -2.07
C CYS A 12 6.39 3.99 -1.32
N LEU A 13 6.38 5.12 -2.03
CA LEU A 13 6.52 6.45 -1.43
C LEU A 13 5.40 6.76 -0.42
N LEU A 14 4.18 6.30 -0.69
CA LEU A 14 3.07 6.44 0.24
C LEU A 14 3.23 5.54 1.47
N ALA A 15 3.67 4.30 1.27
CA ALA A 15 3.90 3.38 2.37
C ALA A 15 5.01 3.87 3.32
N GLU A 16 6.07 4.52 2.81
CA GLU A 16 7.12 5.15 3.64
C GLU A 16 6.60 6.28 4.54
N ARG A 17 5.45 6.87 4.21
CA ARG A 17 4.83 7.90 5.06
C ARG A 17 4.07 7.32 6.24
N MET A 18 3.87 5.99 6.28
CA MET A 18 3.21 5.34 7.40
C MET A 18 4.19 5.19 8.58
N PRO A 19 3.78 5.53 9.81
CA PRO A 19 4.62 5.34 10.99
C PRO A 19 5.08 3.88 11.13
N GLY A 20 6.36 3.68 11.39
CA GLY A 20 6.93 2.34 11.61
C GLY A 20 7.06 1.48 10.36
N ILE A 21 6.97 2.05 9.15
CA ILE A 21 7.17 1.33 7.89
C ILE A 21 8.41 1.89 7.17
N SER A 22 9.25 1.00 6.66
CA SER A 22 10.40 1.35 5.81
C SER A 22 10.44 0.44 4.59
N ILE A 23 10.65 0.98 3.40
CA ILE A 23 10.74 0.18 2.17
C ILE A 23 12.18 -0.29 2.01
N LEU A 24 12.37 -1.61 1.90
CA LEU A 24 13.67 -2.24 1.66
C LEU A 24 13.95 -2.41 0.17
N GLY A 25 12.88 -2.50 -0.63
CA GLY A 25 12.96 -2.59 -2.08
C GLY A 25 11.63 -2.98 -2.69
N SER A 26 11.54 -2.86 -4.00
CA SER A 26 10.39 -3.31 -4.76
C SER A 26 10.81 -3.84 -6.12
N ASP A 27 10.03 -4.79 -6.63
CA ASP A 27 10.22 -5.37 -7.95
C ASP A 27 8.87 -5.59 -8.63
N VAL A 28 8.90 -5.68 -9.95
CA VAL A 28 7.68 -5.88 -10.72
C VAL A 28 7.89 -6.77 -11.91
N SER A 29 6.87 -7.58 -12.17
CA SER A 29 6.74 -8.46 -13.31
C SER A 29 5.54 -8.04 -14.16
N THR A 30 5.23 -8.82 -15.19
CA THR A 30 4.05 -8.59 -16.02
C THR A 30 2.72 -8.78 -15.29
N SER A 31 2.70 -9.51 -14.18
CA SER A 31 1.45 -9.89 -13.48
C SER A 31 1.43 -9.59 -11.99
N GLU A 32 2.59 -9.35 -11.37
CA GLU A 32 2.73 -9.10 -9.93
C GLU A 32 3.73 -7.97 -9.66
N ALA A 33 3.42 -7.14 -8.67
CA ALA A 33 4.33 -6.22 -8.01
C ALA A 33 4.63 -6.73 -6.60
N ARG A 34 5.89 -6.60 -6.18
CA ARG A 34 6.38 -7.04 -4.89
C ARG A 34 7.01 -5.87 -4.16
N ILE A 35 6.69 -5.73 -2.88
CA ILE A 35 7.22 -4.66 -2.03
C ILE A 35 7.77 -5.31 -0.77
N ARG A 36 9.09 -5.20 -0.56
CA ARG A 36 9.76 -5.63 0.67
C ARG A 36 9.77 -4.46 1.64
N VAL A 37 9.27 -4.69 2.84
CA VAL A 37 9.09 -3.66 3.86
C VAL A 37 9.57 -4.16 5.21
N LEU A 38 10.17 -3.27 5.99
CA LEU A 38 10.46 -3.47 7.40
C LEU A 38 9.38 -2.75 8.20
N SER A 39 8.64 -3.51 8.99
CA SER A 39 7.57 -3.00 9.86
C SER A 39 8.04 -3.06 11.32
N SER A 40 8.00 -1.93 12.01
CA SER A 40 8.43 -1.78 13.40
C SER A 40 7.23 -1.59 14.33
N GLY A 41 7.04 -2.53 15.24
CA GLY A 41 5.99 -2.51 16.26
C GLY A 41 4.69 -3.15 15.78
N ALA A 42 3.92 -3.66 16.74
CA ALA A 42 2.71 -4.43 16.46
C ALA A 42 1.62 -3.64 15.72
N GLU A 43 1.53 -2.32 15.95
CA GLU A 43 0.57 -1.45 15.26
C GLU A 43 0.88 -1.32 13.76
N ALA A 44 2.12 -0.99 13.41
CA ALA A 44 2.54 -0.84 12.00
C ALA A 44 2.35 -2.15 11.23
N ILE A 45 2.74 -3.27 11.84
CA ILE A 45 2.56 -4.62 11.28
C ILE A 45 1.08 -4.93 11.05
N GLY A 46 0.23 -4.67 12.05
CA GLY A 46 -1.21 -4.92 11.96
C GLY A 46 -1.89 -4.06 10.90
N ILE A 47 -1.55 -2.76 10.83
CA ILE A 47 -2.05 -1.84 9.81
C ILE A 47 -1.65 -2.32 8.42
N LEU A 48 -0.37 -2.65 8.21
CA LEU A 48 0.12 -3.07 6.92
C LEU A 48 -0.56 -4.37 6.44
N GLN A 49 -0.71 -5.36 7.33
CA GLN A 49 -1.43 -6.60 7.04
C GLN A 49 -2.90 -6.33 6.71
N TRP A 50 -3.55 -5.42 7.44
CA TRP A 50 -4.93 -5.02 7.18
C TRP A 50 -5.09 -4.31 5.83
N LEU A 51 -4.16 -3.43 5.46
CA LEU A 51 -4.15 -2.73 4.17
C LEU A 51 -3.94 -3.71 3.01
N ALA A 52 -2.96 -4.62 3.13
CA ALA A 52 -2.72 -5.66 2.13
C ALA A 52 -3.97 -6.52 1.92
N SER A 53 -4.56 -7.01 3.02
CA SER A 53 -5.79 -7.81 2.98
C SER A 53 -6.97 -7.05 2.35
N SER A 54 -7.17 -5.77 2.71
CA SER A 54 -8.21 -4.92 2.13
C SER A 54 -8.04 -4.72 0.63
N ALA A 55 -6.79 -4.71 0.16
CA ALA A 55 -6.45 -4.61 -1.25
C ALA A 55 -6.50 -5.95 -2.02
N ASN A 56 -6.83 -7.06 -1.36
CA ASN A 56 -6.65 -8.42 -1.86
C ASN A 56 -5.20 -8.77 -2.22
N ALA A 57 -4.22 -8.02 -1.71
CA ALA A 57 -2.81 -8.36 -1.82
C ALA A 57 -2.45 -9.39 -0.76
N THR A 58 -1.46 -10.24 -1.06
CA THR A 58 -0.90 -11.15 -0.05
C THR A 58 0.25 -10.47 0.68
N ILE A 59 0.45 -10.86 1.94
CA ILE A 59 1.57 -10.40 2.75
C ILE A 59 2.21 -11.58 3.47
N ASP A 60 3.53 -11.67 3.43
CA ASP A 60 4.30 -12.73 4.06
C ASP A 60 5.52 -12.16 4.81
N PRO A 61 5.74 -12.49 6.10
CA PRO A 61 4.85 -13.27 6.94
C PRO A 61 3.60 -12.47 7.38
N CYS A 62 2.47 -13.17 7.50
CA CYS A 62 1.23 -12.67 8.10
C CYS A 62 1.08 -13.27 9.50
N LEU A 63 1.52 -12.53 10.51
CA LEU A 63 1.61 -12.98 11.90
C LEU A 63 1.06 -11.93 12.86
N ALA A 64 0.59 -12.34 14.03
CA ALA A 64 0.36 -11.43 15.16
C ALA A 64 1.69 -11.25 15.92
N PRO A 65 2.42 -10.15 15.71
CA PRO A 65 3.72 -9.95 16.33
C PRO A 65 3.59 -9.62 17.82
N PRO A 66 4.60 -9.93 18.64
CA PRO A 66 4.75 -9.33 19.97
C PRO A 66 4.83 -7.79 19.88
N ALA A 67 4.54 -7.11 20.99
CA ALA A 67 4.90 -5.70 21.12
C ALA A 67 6.41 -5.52 20.89
N ASP A 68 6.80 -4.42 20.23
CA ASP A 68 8.19 -4.05 19.97
C ASP A 68 9.01 -5.02 19.10
N THR A 69 8.36 -5.68 18.13
CA THR A 69 9.07 -6.50 17.13
C THR A 69 9.25 -5.74 15.83
N GLU A 70 10.44 -5.85 15.22
CA GLU A 70 10.69 -5.47 13.83
C GLU A 70 10.64 -6.73 12.96
N ILE A 71 9.84 -6.71 11.89
CA ILE A 71 9.74 -7.82 10.95
C ILE A 71 9.88 -7.33 9.51
N GLU A 72 10.62 -8.08 8.71
CA GLU A 72 10.58 -7.94 7.26
C GLU A 72 9.32 -8.65 6.73
N GLN A 73 8.53 -7.94 5.92
CA GLN A 73 7.36 -8.47 5.23
C GLN A 73 7.46 -8.20 3.73
N VAL A 74 6.82 -9.04 2.94
CA VAL A 74 6.71 -8.91 1.50
C VAL A 74 5.24 -8.82 1.14
N ILE A 75 4.85 -7.70 0.53
CA ILE A 75 3.52 -7.54 -0.05
C ILE A 75 3.61 -7.97 -1.51
N VAL A 76 2.69 -8.82 -1.95
CA VAL A 76 2.55 -9.19 -3.36
C VAL A 76 1.15 -8.78 -3.82
N ALA A 77 1.10 -7.91 -4.83
CA ALA A 77 -0.13 -7.41 -5.42
C ALA A 77 -0.15 -7.71 -6.92
N ARG A 78 -1.26 -8.25 -7.43
CA ARG A 78 -1.44 -8.46 -8.86
C ARG A 78 -1.64 -7.14 -9.60
N VAL A 79 -1.04 -7.03 -10.77
CA VAL A 79 -1.12 -5.84 -11.64
C VAL A 79 -2.05 -6.04 -12.84
N LEU A 80 -3.05 -6.92 -12.68
CA LEU A 80 -4.05 -7.20 -13.71
C LEU A 80 -5.29 -6.33 -13.52
N PRO A 81 -5.95 -5.89 -14.61
CA PRO A 81 -7.16 -5.07 -14.49
C PRO A 81 -8.26 -5.75 -13.66
N ARG A 82 -8.90 -4.98 -12.77
CA ARG A 82 -9.96 -5.45 -11.88
C ARG A 82 -10.83 -4.29 -11.42
N ASP A 83 -12.15 -4.50 -11.32
CA ASP A 83 -13.10 -3.53 -10.76
C ASP A 83 -13.01 -2.13 -11.39
N GLY A 84 -12.69 -2.07 -12.70
CA GLY A 84 -12.50 -0.82 -13.43
C GLY A 84 -11.11 -0.17 -13.28
N LEU A 85 -10.24 -0.74 -12.45
CA LEU A 85 -8.87 -0.30 -12.23
C LEU A 85 -7.91 -1.01 -13.19
N ALA A 86 -7.02 -0.27 -13.82
CA ALA A 86 -6.11 -0.79 -14.85
C ALA A 86 -5.02 -1.72 -14.28
N LEU A 87 -4.65 -1.56 -13.02
CA LEU A 87 -3.56 -2.28 -12.34
C LEU A 87 -4.04 -3.03 -11.09
N GLY A 88 -5.35 -3.24 -10.97
CA GLY A 88 -5.97 -4.09 -9.95
C GLY A 88 -5.46 -3.87 -8.53
N GLU A 89 -4.98 -4.94 -7.90
CA GLU A 89 -4.62 -4.97 -6.47
C GLU A 89 -3.55 -3.94 -6.11
N LEU A 90 -2.59 -3.66 -7.00
CA LEU A 90 -1.58 -2.64 -6.75
C LEU A 90 -2.20 -1.24 -6.60
N GLN A 91 -3.16 -0.91 -7.47
CA GLN A 91 -3.90 0.35 -7.37
C GLN A 91 -4.79 0.37 -6.12
N ILE A 92 -5.49 -0.73 -5.83
CA ILE A 92 -6.35 -0.84 -4.64
C ILE A 92 -5.51 -0.66 -3.36
N LEU A 93 -4.30 -1.22 -3.31
CA LEU A 93 -3.36 -1.03 -2.20
C LEU A 93 -2.99 0.45 -2.02
N GLY A 94 -2.62 1.13 -3.11
CA GLY A 94 -2.36 2.57 -3.08
C GLY A 94 -3.54 3.38 -2.55
N ILE A 95 -4.75 3.07 -3.01
CA ILE A 95 -5.99 3.71 -2.56
C ILE A 95 -6.19 3.54 -1.04
N HIS A 96 -6.03 2.32 -0.52
CA HIS A 96 -6.16 2.07 0.92
C HIS A 96 -5.10 2.79 1.75
N ILE A 97 -3.85 2.86 1.25
CA ILE A 97 -2.79 3.62 1.93
C ILE A 97 -3.14 5.10 1.97
N VAL A 98 -3.63 5.69 0.87
CA VAL A 98 -4.04 7.10 0.84
C VAL A 98 -5.15 7.39 1.84
N TRP A 99 -6.21 6.56 1.88
CA TRP A 99 -7.28 6.70 2.87
C TRP A 99 -6.76 6.58 4.30
N HIS A 100 -5.83 5.65 4.56
CA HIS A 100 -5.21 5.49 5.86
C HIS A 100 -4.39 6.72 6.26
N LEU A 101 -3.49 7.19 5.40
CA LEU A 101 -2.66 8.38 5.63
C LEU A 101 -3.51 9.62 5.91
N HIS A 102 -4.62 9.79 5.18
CA HIS A 102 -5.57 10.86 5.46
C HIS A 102 -6.22 10.69 6.84
N LYS A 103 -6.71 9.49 7.17
CA LYS A 103 -7.38 9.18 8.44
C LYS A 103 -6.48 9.47 9.65
N ILE A 104 -5.18 9.20 9.55
CA ILE A 104 -4.22 9.46 10.64
C ILE A 104 -3.64 10.89 10.61
N GLY A 105 -4.09 11.75 9.69
CA GLY A 105 -3.61 13.13 9.56
C GLY A 105 -2.23 13.28 8.91
N ALA A 106 -1.63 12.21 8.40
CA ALA A 106 -0.35 12.22 7.70
C ALA A 106 -0.45 12.75 6.26
N MET A 107 -1.67 12.92 5.73
CA MET A 107 -1.96 13.50 4.42
C MET A 107 -3.20 14.39 4.49
N ASN A 108 -3.11 15.61 3.94
CA ASN A 108 -4.26 16.51 3.86
C ASN A 108 -5.27 16.04 2.79
N GLY A 109 -6.52 16.52 2.89
CA GLY A 109 -7.59 16.12 1.97
C GLY A 109 -7.33 16.46 0.49
N PRO A 110 -6.86 17.67 0.15
CA PRO A 110 -6.51 18.02 -1.23
C PRO A 110 -5.50 17.06 -1.88
N ASP A 111 -4.38 16.77 -1.21
CA ASP A 111 -3.34 15.87 -1.72
C ASP A 111 -3.85 14.42 -1.86
N ALA A 112 -4.64 13.96 -0.88
CA ALA A 112 -5.29 12.66 -0.95
C ALA A 112 -6.22 12.56 -2.16
N ASN A 113 -7.05 13.58 -2.38
CA ASN A 113 -8.03 13.58 -3.45
C ASN A 113 -7.40 13.68 -4.85
N VAL A 114 -6.21 14.27 -5.00
CA VAL A 114 -5.44 14.22 -6.26
C VAL A 114 -5.07 12.77 -6.60
N LEU A 115 -4.54 12.02 -5.64
CA LEU A 115 -4.14 10.62 -5.84
C LEU A 115 -5.35 9.70 -6.03
N LEU A 116 -6.41 9.89 -5.23
CA LEU A 116 -7.64 9.11 -5.35
C LEU A 116 -8.30 9.35 -6.71
N HIS A 117 -8.31 10.59 -7.21
CA HIS A 117 -8.80 10.88 -8.55
C HIS A 117 -7.95 10.24 -9.65
N LYS A 118 -6.61 10.30 -9.54
CA LYS A 118 -5.67 9.60 -10.44
C LYS A 118 -5.98 8.10 -10.55
N TRP A 119 -6.45 7.50 -9.46
CA TRP A 119 -6.75 6.07 -9.39
C TRP A 119 -8.24 5.72 -9.45
N GLY A 120 -9.11 6.67 -9.78
CA GLY A 120 -10.55 6.41 -9.95
C GLY A 120 -11.28 6.00 -8.66
N ALA A 121 -10.76 6.40 -7.50
CA ALA A 121 -11.31 6.07 -6.19
C ALA A 121 -12.20 7.19 -5.61
N THR A 122 -13.04 6.82 -4.64
CA THR A 122 -13.88 7.77 -3.90
C THR A 122 -13.01 8.77 -3.12
N PRO A 123 -13.29 10.08 -3.21
CA PRO A 123 -12.56 11.10 -2.48
C PRO A 123 -12.81 11.03 -0.97
N VAL A 124 -11.89 11.57 -0.17
CA VAL A 124 -12.09 11.76 1.26
C VAL A 124 -12.98 12.98 1.53
N GLY A 125 -13.84 12.88 2.54
CA GLY A 125 -14.76 13.96 2.95
C GLY A 125 -15.99 14.14 2.05
N ALA A 126 -16.25 13.20 1.13
CA ALA A 126 -17.49 13.10 0.36
C ALA A 126 -18.67 12.57 1.18
#